data_AF-A0A2X1QUY3-F1
#
_entry.id   AF-A0A2X1QUY3-F1
#
_cell.length_a   1.000
_cell.length_b   1.000
_cell.length_c   1.000
_cell.angle_alpha   90.00
_cell.angle_beta   90.00
_cell.angle_gamma   90.00
#
_symmetry.space_group_name_H-M   'P 1'
#
loop_
_entity.id
_entity.type
_entity.pdbx_description
1 polymer ?
#
loop_
_entity_poly.entity_id
_entity_poly.type
_entity_poly.pdbx_seq_one_letter_code
_entity_poly.pdbx_strand_id
1 'polypeptide(L)' 'MHTKARKVMIIGAGNVGASAAYALLNQSICEELILVDLNQQRAEAHAQDLSDAAAYLPG' A
#
# COMPACT_ATOMS: atom_id res chain seq x y z
N MET A 1 20.77 -10.11 11.22
CA MET A 1 19.51 -10.05 12.01
C MET A 1 18.37 -10.34 11.04
N HIS A 2 17.53 -11.35 11.30
CA HIS A 2 16.34 -11.61 10.48
C HIS A 2 15.19 -10.77 11.02
N THR A 3 15.17 -9.49 10.70
CA THR A 3 14.05 -8.62 11.05
C THR A 3 12.93 -8.90 10.04
N LYS A 4 11.78 -9.40 10.50
CA LYS A 4 10.63 -9.61 9.63
C LYS A 4 10.17 -8.26 9.07
N ALA A 5 9.86 -8.24 7.77
CA ALA A 5 9.34 -7.05 7.13
C ALA A 5 8.04 -6.59 7.78
N ARG A 6 7.87 -5.28 7.97
CA ARG A 6 6.61 -4.71 8.47
C ARG A 6 5.56 -4.81 7.37
N LYS A 7 4.66 -5.76 7.51
CA LYS A 7 3.63 -6.11 6.53
C LYS A 7 2.26 -5.63 6.98
N VAL A 8 1.56 -4.89 6.11
CA VAL A 8 0.24 -4.34 6.37
C VAL A 8 -0.73 -4.78 5.28
N MET A 9 -1.96 -5.13 5.68
CA MET A 9 -3.05 -5.48 4.76
C MET A 9 -4.23 -4.55 5.01
N ILE A 10 -4.76 -3.96 3.94
CA ILE A 10 -5.95 -3.11 3.95
C ILE A 10 -7.07 -3.84 3.21
N ILE A 11 -8.18 -4.09 3.93
CA ILE A 11 -9.39 -4.70 3.39
C ILE A 11 -10.39 -3.58 3.08
N GLY A 12 -10.65 -3.38 1.80
CA GLY A 12 -11.44 -2.28 1.23
C GLY A 12 -10.54 -1.18 0.67
N ALA A 13 -10.43 -1.10 -0.66
CA ALA A 13 -9.70 -0.10 -1.43
C ALA A 13 -10.65 1.01 -1.95
N GLY A 14 -11.63 1.42 -1.13
CA GLY A 14 -12.37 2.67 -1.36
C GLY A 14 -11.56 3.89 -0.91
N ASN A 15 -12.16 5.09 -0.91
CA ASN A 15 -11.45 6.33 -0.58
C ASN A 15 -10.66 6.25 0.74
N VAL A 16 -11.26 5.70 1.80
CA VAL A 16 -10.59 5.61 3.11
C VAL A 16 -9.40 4.66 3.07
N GLY A 17 -9.56 3.46 2.52
CA GLY A 17 -8.48 2.47 2.44
C GLY A 17 -7.34 2.91 1.54
N ALA A 18 -7.67 3.52 0.39
CA ALA A 18 -6.67 4.08 -0.52
C ALA A 18 -5.90 5.24 0.15
N SER A 19 -6.57 6.17 0.82
CA SER A 19 -5.89 7.25 1.55
C SER A 19 -5.00 6.72 2.69
N ALA A 20 -5.45 5.68 3.42
CA ALA A 20 -4.63 5.04 4.45
C ALA A 20 -3.38 4.37 3.84
N ALA A 21 -3.54 3.68 2.70
CA ALA A 21 -2.44 3.09 1.97
C ALA A 21 -1.37 4.12 1.58
N TYR A 22 -1.78 5.26 1.01
CA TYR A 22 -0.89 6.37 0.68
C TYR A 22 -0.20 6.96 1.91
N ALA A 23 -0.93 7.13 3.02
CA ALA A 23 -0.36 7.66 4.25
C ALA A 23 0.71 6.72 4.85
N LEU A 24 0.50 5.41 4.80
CA LEU A 24 1.48 4.41 5.25
C LEU A 24 2.73 4.42 4.38
N LEU A 25 2.54 4.54 3.06
CA LEU A 25 3.62 4.62 2.09
C LEU A 25 4.47 5.88 2.32
N ASN A 26 3.85 7.06 2.37
CA ASN A 26 4.53 8.34 2.52
C ASN A 26 5.31 8.49 3.84
N GLN A 27 4.93 7.73 4.87
CA GLN A 27 5.59 7.73 6.18
C GLN A 27 6.59 6.57 6.35
N SER A 28 6.80 5.75 5.30
CA SER A 28 7.67 4.57 5.33
C SER A 28 7.37 3.63 6.52
N ILE A 29 6.09 3.45 6.85
CA ILE A 29 5.62 2.66 8.01
C ILE A 29 5.64 1.15 7.72
N CYS A 30 5.51 0.75 6.47
CA CYS A 30 5.52 -0.65 6.05
C CYS A 30 6.44 -0.88 4.86
N GLU A 31 7.00 -2.09 4.79
CA GLU A 31 7.82 -2.56 3.66
C GLU A 31 6.99 -3.41 2.69
N GLU A 32 5.89 -3.99 3.17
CA GLU A 32 4.94 -4.73 2.34
C GLU A 32 3.52 -4.22 2.61
N LEU A 33 2.83 -3.79 1.56
CA LEU A 33 1.45 -3.35 1.60
C LEU A 33 0.59 -4.21 0.69
N ILE A 34 -0.53 -4.73 1.22
CA ILE A 34 -1.48 -5.54 0.47
C ILE A 34 -2.83 -4.83 0.45
N LEU A 35 -3.40 -4.65 -0.74
CA LEU A 35 -4.76 -4.17 -0.93
C LEU A 35 -5.69 -5.33 -1.29
N VAL A 36 -6.81 -5.42 -0.60
CA VAL A 36 -7.87 -6.41 -0.86
C VAL A 36 -9.17 -5.68 -1.10
N ASP A 37 -9.83 -5.94 -2.23
CA ASP A 37 -11.15 -5.39 -2.53
C ASP A 37 -11.94 -6.38 -3.41
N LEU A 38 -13.27 -6.32 -3.33
CA LEU A 38 -14.14 -7.09 -4.24
C LEU A 38 -14.04 -6.58 -5.68
N ASN A 39 -13.83 -5.27 -5.86
CA ASN A 39 -13.50 -4.69 -7.14
C ASN A 39 -11.99 -4.81 -7.37
N GLN A 40 -11.60 -5.92 -7.99
CA GLN A 40 -10.21 -6.23 -8.29
C GLN A 40 -9.54 -5.14 -9.14
N GLN A 41 -10.24 -4.63 -10.16
CA GLN A 41 -9.71 -3.59 -11.06
C GLN A 41 -9.36 -2.30 -10.29
N ARG A 42 -10.19 -1.92 -9.31
CA ARG A 42 -9.91 -0.79 -8.41
C ARG A 42 -8.70 -1.06 -7.50
N ALA A 43 -8.62 -2.26 -6.91
CA ALA A 43 -7.49 -2.62 -6.06
C ALA A 43 -6.17 -2.62 -6.84
N GLU A 44 -6.15 -3.15 -8.06
CA GLU A 44 -5.00 -3.16 -8.95
C GLU A 44 -4.59 -1.75 -9.37
N ALA A 45 -5.55 -0.90 -9.74
CA ALA A 45 -5.26 0.50 -10.07
C ALA A 45 -4.59 1.24 -8.90
N HIS A 46 -5.12 1.11 -7.68
CA HIS A 46 -4.50 1.71 -6.50
C HIS A 46 -3.13 1.11 -6.17
N ALA A 47 -2.97 -0.22 -6.33
CA ALA A 47 -1.68 -0.88 -6.11
C ALA A 47 -0.62 -0.37 -7.09
N GLN A 48 -0.98 -0.17 -8.35
CA GLN A 48 -0.09 0.39 -9.37
C GLN A 48 0.33 1.82 -9.02
N ASP A 49 -0.63 2.69 -8.69
CA ASP A 49 -0.31 4.08 -8.32
C ASP A 49 0.60 4.15 -7.08
N LEU A 50 0.39 3.28 -6.09
CA LEU A 50 1.24 3.19 -4.90
C LEU A 50 2.63 2.65 -5.22
N SER A 51 2.75 1.68 -6.14
CA SER A 51 4.03 1.16 -6.59
C SER A 51 4.83 2.23 -7.33
N ASP A 52 4.17 3.01 -8.18
CA ASP A 52 4.80 4.12 -8.90
C ASP A 52 5.25 5.21 -7.92
N ALA A 53 4.46 5.53 -6.90
CA ALA A 53 4.85 6.46 -5.83
C ALA A 53 6.02 5.92 -4.99
N ALA A 54 6.03 4.62 -4.68
CA ALA A 54 7.10 3.96 -3.94
C ALA A 54 8.46 4.06 -4.65
N ALA A 55 8.47 4.03 -5.98
CA ALA A 55 9.70 4.11 -6.77
C ALA A 55 10.48 5.42 -6.59
N TYR A 56 9.82 6.49 -6.12
CA TYR A 56 10.42 7.81 -5.90
C TYR A 56 10.68 8.14 -4.43
N LEU A 57 10.34 7.24 -3.50
CA LEU A 57 10.60 7.45 -2.08
C LEU A 57 12.06 7.08 -1.74
N PRO A 58 12.79 7.95 -1.01
CA PRO A 58 14.11 7.60 -0.50
C PRO A 58 13.99 6.44 0.51
N GLY A 59 14.85 5.43 0.34
CA GLY A 59 14.90 4.23 1.18
C GLY A 59 15.48 4.46 2.56
#